data_AF-A0A4S1WQU2-F1
#
_entry.id   AF-A0A4S1WQU2-F1
#
_cell.length_a   1.000
_cell.length_b   1.000
_cell.length_c   1.000
_cell.angle_alpha   90.00
_cell.angle_beta   90.00
_cell.angle_gamma   90.00
#
_symmetry.space_group_name_H-M   'P 1'
#
loop_
_entity.id
_entity.type
_entity.pdbx_description
1 polymer ?
#
loop_
_entity_poly.entity_id
_entity_poly.type
_entity_poly.pdbx_seq_one_letter_code
_entity_poly.pdbx_strand_id
1 'polypeptide(L)'
;MATASIFHDVAPWPEAKADPNPRAVIGGNVPPLEERIHAEFRDALLSERADFMTLLDQLLGKANPDPEKPEDFGSVHRAKCDNDETLGRCGELVKRLRACEGLVSAVHVTVKKPYLDAGRAVDAEKNALTARIGAGRARVQGLMDDYANEQLRLRREREAEEAAQRAKLEQLARENNVEAALPPAAPAPVRSAPVRSDGGATVSLGTEHVATVTDYAKAFKKVKDDAKVREAIDAAIQRVVKAAKGKIEIPGVDIAERAKTSAR
;
A
#
# COMPACT_ATOMS: atom_id res chain seq x y z
N MET A 1 7.49 28.10 -22.33
CA MET A 1 6.80 28.25 -21.03
C MET A 1 7.70 27.61 -20.00
N ALA A 2 8.44 28.40 -19.23
CA ALA A 2 9.38 27.91 -18.23
C ALA A 2 8.63 27.12 -17.15
N THR A 3 8.84 25.81 -17.08
CA THR A 3 8.44 25.05 -15.90
C THR A 3 9.40 25.44 -14.79
N ALA A 4 8.93 26.30 -13.89
CA ALA A 4 9.59 26.56 -12.62
C ALA A 4 9.98 25.22 -11.98
N SER A 5 11.21 25.12 -11.50
CA SER A 5 11.68 23.96 -10.74
C SER A 5 10.65 23.62 -9.67
N ILE A 6 10.18 22.36 -9.68
CA ILE A 6 9.23 21.82 -8.68
C ILE A 6 9.86 21.90 -7.26
N PHE A 7 11.18 22.03 -7.17
CA PHE A 7 11.92 22.23 -5.93
C PHE A 7 12.44 23.67 -5.83
N HIS A 8 11.84 24.45 -4.94
CA HIS A 8 12.11 25.89 -4.81
C HIS A 8 13.49 26.23 -4.21
N ASP A 9 14.15 25.25 -3.59
CA ASP A 9 15.43 25.44 -2.87
C ASP A 9 16.65 24.83 -3.60
N VAL A 10 16.48 24.37 -4.84
CA VAL A 10 17.53 23.72 -5.64
C VAL A 10 17.79 24.53 -6.91
N ALA A 11 19.05 24.88 -7.18
CA ALA A 11 19.42 25.58 -8.42
C ALA A 11 18.95 24.79 -9.65
N PRO A 12 18.35 25.46 -10.66
CA PRO A 12 17.78 24.78 -11.82
C PRO A 12 18.85 23.99 -12.56
N TRP A 13 18.50 22.75 -12.95
CA TRP A 13 19.37 21.88 -13.71
C TRP A 13 19.73 22.54 -15.06
N PRO A 14 20.98 22.43 -15.55
CA PRO A 14 21.34 23.00 -16.85
C PRO A 14 20.46 22.39 -17.95
N GLU A 15 19.85 23.26 -18.75
CA GLU A 15 18.98 22.84 -19.86
C GLU A 15 19.77 21.96 -20.83
N ALA A 16 19.37 20.69 -20.94
CA ALA A 16 19.76 19.89 -22.08
C ALA A 16 19.16 20.54 -23.32
N LYS A 17 20.00 20.99 -24.26
CA LYS A 17 19.55 21.42 -25.58
C LYS A 17 18.69 20.29 -26.14
N ALA A 18 17.39 20.54 -26.27
CA ALA A 18 16.46 19.58 -26.83
C ALA A 18 16.82 19.41 -28.32
N ASP A 19 17.54 18.36 -28.65
CA ASP A 19 17.54 17.87 -30.03
C ASP A 19 16.10 17.56 -30.41
N PRO A 20 15.62 18.02 -31.59
CA PRO A 20 14.23 17.83 -31.98
C PRO A 20 13.90 16.34 -32.03
N ASN A 21 12.94 15.93 -31.20
CA ASN A 21 12.46 14.55 -31.13
C ASN A 21 11.95 14.13 -32.54
N PRO A 22 12.60 13.14 -33.20
CA PRO A 22 12.19 12.69 -34.53
C PRO A 22 10.81 12.01 -34.57
N ARG A 23 10.14 11.84 -33.41
CA ARG A 23 8.76 11.34 -33.30
C ARG A 23 7.69 12.44 -33.24
N ALA A 24 8.06 13.72 -33.27
CA ALA A 24 7.11 14.83 -33.41
C ALA A 24 6.64 15.02 -34.87
N VAL A 25 6.58 13.94 -35.66
CA VAL A 25 6.01 13.94 -37.00
C VAL A 25 4.49 13.89 -36.85
N ILE A 26 3.86 15.02 -37.13
CA ILE A 26 2.42 15.22 -37.27
C ILE A 26 1.88 14.24 -38.32
N GLY A 27 0.89 13.41 -37.98
CA GLY A 27 0.19 12.58 -38.98
C GLY A 27 -0.36 11.22 -38.52
N GLY A 28 -0.12 10.77 -37.30
CA GLY A 28 -0.76 9.56 -36.76
C GLY A 28 -2.02 9.93 -35.98
N ASN A 29 -3.20 9.95 -36.61
CA ASN A 29 -4.48 10.11 -35.91
C ASN A 29 -4.83 8.82 -35.15
N VAL A 30 -3.98 8.45 -34.18
CA VAL A 30 -4.19 7.29 -33.33
C VAL A 30 -5.17 7.72 -32.23
N PRO A 31 -6.32 7.04 -32.08
CA PRO A 31 -7.30 7.41 -31.06
C PRO A 31 -6.70 7.36 -29.64
N PRO A 32 -7.29 8.08 -28.67
CA PRO A 32 -6.91 8.01 -27.27
C PRO A 32 -6.82 6.56 -26.76
N LEU A 33 -5.91 6.30 -25.82
CA LEU A 33 -5.64 4.96 -25.32
C LEU A 33 -6.90 4.31 -24.75
N GLU A 34 -7.73 5.08 -24.07
CA GLU A 34 -9.00 4.65 -23.48
C GLU A 34 -9.96 4.12 -24.56
N GLU A 35 -10.12 4.87 -25.66
CA GLU A 35 -10.99 4.48 -26.78
C GLU A 35 -10.45 3.24 -27.50
N ARG A 36 -9.13 3.16 -27.67
CA ARG A 36 -8.47 2.01 -28.29
C ARG A 36 -8.65 0.73 -27.49
N ILE A 37 -8.49 0.77 -26.18
CA ILE A 37 -8.62 -0.41 -25.31
C ILE A 37 -10.02 -1.02 -25.44
N HIS A 38 -11.07 -0.18 -25.54
CA HIS A 38 -12.43 -0.67 -25.72
C HIS A 38 -12.63 -1.38 -27.07
N ALA A 39 -12.06 -0.84 -28.15
CA ALA A 39 -12.10 -1.46 -29.47
C ALA A 39 -11.28 -2.76 -29.51
N GLU A 40 -10.02 -2.71 -29.06
CA GLU A 40 -9.11 -3.86 -29.01
C GLU A 40 -9.70 -5.02 -28.19
N PHE A 41 -10.37 -4.73 -27.07
CA PHE A 41 -11.05 -5.73 -26.26
C PHE A 41 -12.24 -6.37 -26.99
N ARG A 42 -13.07 -5.56 -27.67
CA ARG A 42 -14.24 -6.05 -28.40
C ARG A 42 -13.81 -6.89 -29.61
N ASP A 43 -12.80 -6.45 -30.33
CA ASP A 43 -12.25 -7.18 -31.48
C ASP A 43 -11.65 -8.52 -31.03
N ALA A 44 -10.90 -8.54 -29.92
CA ALA A 44 -10.38 -9.77 -29.35
C ALA A 44 -11.51 -10.74 -28.95
N LEU A 45 -12.57 -10.25 -28.30
CA LEU A 45 -13.73 -11.05 -27.91
C LEU A 45 -14.46 -11.65 -29.12
N LEU A 46 -14.66 -10.85 -30.17
CA LEU A 46 -15.35 -11.28 -31.39
C LEU A 46 -14.48 -12.16 -32.30
N SER A 47 -13.15 -12.07 -32.21
CA SER A 47 -12.25 -12.97 -32.95
C SER A 47 -12.29 -14.40 -32.44
N GLU A 48 -12.45 -14.62 -31.12
CA GLU A 48 -12.64 -15.95 -30.55
C GLU A 48 -14.06 -16.48 -30.76
N ARG A 49 -15.07 -15.61 -30.65
CA ARG A 49 -16.47 -15.96 -30.86
C ARG A 49 -17.25 -14.80 -31.48
N ALA A 50 -17.41 -14.84 -32.81
CA ALA A 50 -18.03 -13.76 -33.59
C ALA A 50 -19.50 -13.49 -33.21
N ASP A 51 -20.24 -14.50 -32.74
CA ASP A 51 -21.63 -14.41 -32.32
C ASP A 51 -21.79 -14.13 -30.81
N PHE A 52 -20.70 -13.86 -30.08
CA PHE A 52 -20.73 -13.72 -28.62
C PHE A 52 -21.72 -12.66 -28.13
N MET A 53 -21.75 -11.50 -28.78
CA MET A 53 -22.65 -10.40 -28.39
C MET A 53 -24.11 -10.80 -28.59
N THR A 54 -24.43 -11.43 -29.73
CA THR A 54 -25.77 -11.95 -30.01
C THR A 54 -26.19 -12.99 -28.98
N LEU A 55 -25.30 -13.92 -28.61
CA LEU A 55 -25.56 -14.92 -27.59
C LEU A 55 -25.79 -14.27 -26.21
N LEU A 56 -24.97 -13.29 -25.83
CA LEU A 56 -25.09 -12.57 -24.58
C LEU A 56 -26.43 -11.83 -24.50
N ASP A 57 -26.84 -11.19 -25.59
CA ASP A 57 -28.11 -10.48 -25.69
C ASP A 57 -29.31 -11.43 -25.63
N GLN A 58 -29.23 -12.64 -26.20
CA GLN A 58 -30.26 -13.68 -26.06
C GLN A 58 -30.39 -14.22 -24.63
N LEU A 59 -29.27 -14.30 -23.90
CA LEU A 59 -29.27 -14.74 -22.50
C LEU A 59 -29.82 -13.64 -21.59
N LEU A 60 -29.40 -12.39 -21.80
CA LEU A 60 -29.66 -11.26 -20.89
C LEU A 60 -30.82 -10.34 -21.32
N GLY A 61 -31.33 -10.43 -22.54
CA GLY A 61 -32.53 -9.72 -23.01
C GLY A 61 -32.29 -8.35 -23.66
N LYS A 62 -31.05 -7.90 -23.88
CA LYS A 62 -30.78 -6.56 -24.45
C LYS A 62 -31.24 -6.35 -25.90
N ALA A 63 -31.50 -7.41 -26.65
CA ALA A 63 -32.00 -7.35 -28.03
C ALA A 63 -33.51 -7.64 -28.09
N ASN A 64 -34.33 -6.93 -27.31
CA ASN A 64 -35.77 -7.01 -27.48
C ASN A 64 -36.20 -6.21 -28.73
N PRO A 65 -36.89 -6.81 -29.72
CA PRO A 65 -37.49 -6.06 -30.83
C PRO A 65 -38.64 -5.13 -30.40
N ASP A 66 -39.17 -5.27 -29.18
CA ASP A 66 -40.16 -4.37 -28.58
C ASP A 66 -39.46 -3.34 -27.66
N PRO A 67 -39.46 -2.03 -28.01
CA PRO A 67 -38.80 -1.00 -27.21
C PRO A 67 -39.51 -0.70 -25.87
N GLU A 68 -40.73 -1.18 -25.65
CA GLU A 68 -41.51 -0.86 -24.45
C GLU A 68 -41.19 -1.79 -23.25
N LYS A 69 -40.57 -2.97 -23.46
CA LYS A 69 -40.32 -3.97 -22.40
C LYS A 69 -38.99 -4.75 -22.53
N PRO A 70 -37.83 -4.08 -22.56
CA PRO A 70 -36.54 -4.73 -22.84
C PRO A 70 -36.17 -5.87 -21.87
N GLU A 71 -36.61 -5.82 -20.61
CA GLU A 71 -36.39 -6.89 -19.63
C GLU A 71 -37.07 -8.25 -19.93
N ASP A 72 -38.07 -8.35 -20.82
CA ASP A 72 -38.85 -9.59 -20.96
C ASP A 72 -38.28 -10.62 -21.95
N PHE A 73 -37.21 -10.30 -22.68
CA PHE A 73 -36.77 -11.10 -23.83
C PHE A 73 -35.63 -12.11 -23.51
N GLY A 74 -34.93 -11.95 -22.38
CA GLY A 74 -33.78 -12.76 -22.01
C GLY A 74 -34.13 -14.13 -21.42
N SER A 75 -33.29 -15.14 -21.67
CA SER A 75 -33.42 -16.46 -21.05
C SER A 75 -33.39 -16.40 -19.52
N VAL A 76 -32.68 -15.43 -18.94
CA VAL A 76 -32.64 -15.18 -17.48
C VAL A 76 -33.99 -14.72 -16.95
N HIS A 77 -34.67 -13.81 -17.66
CA HIS A 77 -35.94 -13.25 -17.20
C HIS A 77 -37.09 -14.24 -17.31
N ARG A 78 -37.02 -15.19 -18.25
CA ARG A 78 -37.98 -16.30 -18.37
C ARG A 78 -37.72 -17.46 -17.41
N ALA A 79 -36.61 -17.47 -16.68
CA ALA A 79 -36.25 -18.59 -15.83
C ALA A 79 -37.14 -18.64 -14.58
N LYS A 80 -37.69 -19.83 -14.29
CA LYS A 80 -38.44 -20.15 -13.06
C LYS A 80 -37.87 -21.42 -12.46
N CYS A 81 -37.91 -21.55 -11.13
CA CYS A 81 -37.32 -22.66 -10.38
C CYS A 81 -38.32 -23.14 -9.32
N ASP A 82 -39.37 -23.82 -9.77
CA ASP A 82 -40.49 -24.25 -8.94
C ASP A 82 -40.44 -25.76 -8.61
N ASN A 83 -39.55 -26.51 -9.26
CA ASN A 83 -39.35 -27.96 -9.06
C ASN A 83 -37.93 -28.41 -9.44
N ASP A 84 -37.57 -29.67 -9.18
CA ASP A 84 -36.22 -30.20 -9.42
C ASP A 84 -35.80 -30.16 -10.90
N GLU A 85 -36.75 -30.31 -11.83
CA GLU A 85 -36.47 -30.23 -13.27
C GLU A 85 -36.12 -28.80 -13.70
N THR A 86 -36.89 -27.83 -13.24
CA THR A 86 -36.64 -26.41 -13.48
C THR A 86 -35.41 -25.91 -12.74
N LEU A 87 -35.09 -26.47 -11.57
CA LEU A 87 -33.82 -26.30 -10.89
C LEU A 87 -32.65 -26.77 -11.76
N GLY A 88 -32.77 -27.92 -12.42
CA GLY A 88 -31.79 -28.42 -13.39
C GLY A 88 -31.58 -27.44 -14.57
N ARG A 89 -32.67 -26.93 -15.15
CA ARG A 89 -32.62 -25.94 -16.25
C ARG A 89 -32.00 -24.61 -15.81
N CYS A 90 -32.33 -24.13 -14.61
CA CYS A 90 -31.67 -22.96 -14.02
C CYS A 90 -30.17 -23.20 -13.81
N GLY A 91 -29.78 -24.41 -13.38
CA GLY A 91 -28.38 -24.82 -13.26
C GLY A 91 -27.63 -24.77 -14.60
N GLU A 92 -28.25 -25.24 -15.67
CA GLU A 92 -27.67 -25.17 -17.02
C GLU A 92 -27.53 -23.72 -17.51
N LEU A 93 -28.54 -22.88 -17.27
CA LEU A 93 -28.47 -21.46 -17.60
C LEU A 93 -27.32 -20.75 -16.86
N VAL A 94 -27.16 -21.03 -15.57
CA VAL A 94 -26.02 -20.50 -14.78
C VAL A 94 -24.68 -20.99 -15.35
N LYS A 95 -24.59 -22.25 -15.78
CA LYS A 95 -23.38 -22.79 -16.41
C LYS A 95 -23.03 -22.05 -17.72
N ARG A 96 -24.03 -21.73 -18.54
CA ARG A 96 -23.83 -20.95 -19.78
C ARG A 96 -23.36 -19.52 -19.48
N LEU A 97 -23.96 -18.85 -18.50
CA LEU A 97 -23.53 -17.52 -18.06
C LEU A 97 -22.08 -17.53 -17.56
N ARG A 98 -21.70 -18.53 -16.76
CA ARG A 98 -20.31 -18.71 -16.32
C ARG A 98 -19.33 -18.96 -17.46
N ALA A 99 -19.75 -19.67 -18.50
CA ALA A 99 -18.91 -19.83 -19.68
C ALA A 99 -18.68 -18.49 -20.39
N CYS A 100 -19.70 -17.62 -20.47
CA CYS A 100 -19.55 -16.26 -20.96
C CYS A 100 -18.62 -15.43 -20.06
N GLU A 101 -18.76 -15.50 -18.74
CA GLU A 101 -17.84 -14.86 -17.78
C GLU A 101 -16.40 -15.36 -17.97
N GLY A 102 -16.22 -16.66 -18.17
CA GLY A 102 -14.93 -17.30 -18.41
C GLY A 102 -14.23 -16.79 -19.67
N LEU A 103 -14.95 -16.68 -20.79
CA LEU A 103 -14.42 -16.13 -22.04
C LEU A 103 -14.00 -14.66 -21.87
N VAL A 104 -14.88 -13.83 -21.29
CA VAL A 104 -14.57 -12.41 -21.02
C VAL A 104 -13.35 -12.28 -20.12
N SER A 105 -13.22 -13.14 -19.10
CA SER A 105 -12.06 -13.16 -18.20
C SER A 105 -10.77 -13.55 -18.93
N ALA A 106 -10.81 -14.56 -19.80
CA ALA A 106 -9.66 -14.99 -20.59
C ALA A 106 -9.17 -13.88 -21.54
N VAL A 107 -10.08 -13.29 -22.30
CA VAL A 107 -9.77 -12.15 -23.19
C VAL A 107 -9.23 -10.98 -22.40
N HIS A 108 -9.81 -10.67 -21.24
CA HIS A 108 -9.33 -9.61 -20.34
C HIS A 108 -7.89 -9.84 -19.90
N VAL A 109 -7.51 -11.06 -19.51
CA VAL A 109 -6.13 -11.37 -19.15
C VAL A 109 -5.18 -11.11 -20.32
N THR A 110 -5.56 -11.54 -21.53
CA THR A 110 -4.74 -11.40 -22.74
C THR A 110 -4.57 -9.93 -23.14
N VAL A 111 -5.67 -9.17 -23.27
CA VAL A 111 -5.64 -7.76 -23.71
C VAL A 111 -4.98 -6.87 -22.66
N LYS A 112 -5.18 -7.17 -21.36
CA LYS A 112 -4.60 -6.36 -20.27
C LYS A 112 -3.10 -6.60 -20.08
N LYS A 113 -2.60 -7.80 -20.43
CA LYS A 113 -1.22 -8.21 -20.15
C LYS A 113 -0.17 -7.23 -20.70
N PRO A 114 -0.21 -6.79 -21.97
CA PRO A 114 0.75 -5.82 -22.50
C PRO A 114 0.80 -4.52 -21.70
N TYR A 115 -0.35 -3.99 -21.27
CA TYR A 115 -0.41 -2.75 -20.49
C TYR A 115 0.12 -2.92 -19.07
N LEU A 116 -0.14 -4.07 -18.43
CA LEU A 116 0.45 -4.38 -17.13
C LEU A 116 1.96 -4.58 -17.23
N ASP A 117 2.43 -5.26 -18.28
CA ASP A 117 3.86 -5.48 -18.49
C ASP A 117 4.57 -4.14 -18.80
N ALA A 118 3.95 -3.24 -19.56
CA ALA A 118 4.42 -1.87 -19.76
C ALA A 118 4.46 -1.08 -18.45
N GLY A 119 3.39 -1.14 -17.64
CA GLY A 119 3.34 -0.50 -16.32
C GLY A 119 4.43 -1.03 -15.38
N ARG A 120 4.65 -2.35 -15.34
CA ARG A 120 5.73 -2.99 -14.58
C ARG A 120 7.11 -2.54 -15.03
N ALA A 121 7.32 -2.32 -16.33
CA ALA A 121 8.59 -1.81 -16.84
C ALA A 121 8.86 -0.38 -16.38
N VAL A 122 7.85 0.49 -16.41
CA VAL A 122 7.93 1.85 -15.86
C VAL A 122 8.21 1.81 -14.36
N ASP A 123 7.50 0.95 -13.62
CA ASP A 123 7.72 0.79 -12.18
C ASP A 123 9.12 0.25 -11.87
N ALA A 124 9.65 -0.67 -12.67
CA ALA A 124 11.01 -1.18 -12.49
C ALA A 124 12.05 -0.06 -12.64
N GLU A 125 11.92 0.78 -13.67
CA GLU A 125 12.81 1.92 -13.88
C GLU A 125 12.68 2.94 -12.75
N LYS A 126 11.46 3.30 -12.37
CA LYS A 126 11.19 4.18 -11.21
C LYS A 126 11.83 3.64 -9.94
N ASN A 127 11.66 2.35 -9.67
CA ASN A 127 12.20 1.71 -8.47
C ASN A 127 13.72 1.65 -8.49
N ALA A 128 14.35 1.42 -9.66
CA ALA A 128 15.80 1.48 -9.81
C ALA A 128 16.34 2.90 -9.52
N LEU A 129 15.71 3.94 -10.07
CA LEU A 129 16.05 5.33 -9.81
C LEU A 129 15.85 5.69 -8.33
N THR A 130 14.71 5.31 -7.76
CA THR A 130 14.38 5.58 -6.35
C THR A 130 15.33 4.83 -5.40
N ALA A 131 15.74 3.61 -5.75
CA ALA A 131 16.73 2.85 -4.98
C ALA A 131 18.09 3.52 -5.02
N ARG A 132 18.54 4.01 -6.19
CA ARG A 132 19.80 4.75 -6.32
C ARG A 132 19.79 6.05 -5.51
N ILE A 133 18.70 6.81 -5.60
CA ILE A 133 18.51 8.04 -4.82
C ILE A 133 18.47 7.71 -3.32
N GLY A 134 17.72 6.66 -2.95
CA GLY A 134 17.60 6.17 -1.58
C GLY A 134 18.94 5.75 -0.99
N ALA A 135 19.78 5.06 -1.76
CA ALA A 135 21.14 4.69 -1.36
C ALA A 135 22.03 5.93 -1.15
N GLY A 136 21.96 6.91 -2.05
CA GLY A 136 22.64 8.20 -1.89
C GLY A 136 22.21 8.94 -0.63
N ARG A 137 20.89 9.03 -0.41
CA ARG A 137 20.30 9.65 0.79
C ARG A 137 20.71 8.90 2.07
N ALA A 138 20.64 7.58 2.07
CA ALA A 138 21.01 6.75 3.22
C ALA A 138 22.49 6.93 3.59
N ARG A 139 23.38 7.05 2.60
CA ARG A 139 24.79 7.35 2.85
C ARG A 139 24.97 8.70 3.53
N VAL A 140 24.31 9.76 3.04
CA VAL A 140 24.40 11.11 3.64
C VAL A 140 23.78 11.12 5.04
N GLN A 141 22.62 10.46 5.22
CA GLN A 141 21.98 10.32 6.52
C GLN A 141 22.88 9.58 7.51
N GLY A 142 23.56 8.51 7.09
CA GLY A 142 24.51 7.80 7.95
C GLY A 142 25.65 8.70 8.44
N LEU A 143 26.18 9.58 7.58
CA LEU A 143 27.18 10.58 8.01
C LEU A 143 26.61 11.58 9.03
N MET A 144 25.35 11.98 8.87
CA MET A 144 24.67 12.86 9.82
C MET A 144 24.42 12.16 11.17
N ASP A 145 24.02 10.89 11.14
CA ASP A 145 23.75 10.07 12.31
C ASP A 145 25.06 9.76 13.07
N ASP A 146 26.15 9.45 12.37
CA ASP A 146 27.48 9.25 12.97
C ASP A 146 27.94 10.51 13.71
N TYR A 147 27.77 11.68 13.09
CA TYR A 147 28.05 12.96 13.73
C TYR A 147 27.14 13.19 14.95
N ALA A 148 25.84 12.91 14.83
CA ALA A 148 24.89 13.04 15.94
C ALA A 148 25.26 12.14 17.13
N ASN A 149 25.66 10.89 16.85
CA ASN A 149 26.08 9.92 17.86
C ASN A 149 27.39 10.34 18.55
N GLU A 150 28.36 10.86 17.80
CA GLU A 150 29.60 11.39 18.37
C GLU A 150 29.32 12.61 19.27
N GLN A 151 28.44 13.52 18.83
CA GLN A 151 28.01 14.65 19.66
C GLN A 151 27.30 14.18 20.94
N LEU A 152 26.47 13.15 20.87
CA LEU A 152 25.82 12.56 22.03
C LEU A 152 26.83 11.89 22.98
N ARG A 153 27.86 11.21 22.45
CA ARG A 153 28.93 10.60 23.25
C ARG A 153 29.72 11.65 24.01
N LEU A 154 30.18 12.70 23.31
CA LEU A 154 30.92 13.80 23.91
C LEU A 154 30.10 14.54 24.99
N ARG A 155 28.78 14.71 24.78
CA ARG A 155 27.91 15.28 25.83
C ARG A 155 27.84 14.39 27.06
N ARG A 156 27.64 13.08 26.88
CA ARG A 156 27.61 12.11 28.00
C ARG A 156 28.95 12.06 28.75
N GLU A 157 30.07 12.14 28.04
CA GLU A 157 31.41 12.18 28.65
C GLU A 157 31.59 13.45 29.50
N ARG A 158 31.22 14.63 28.97
CA ARG A 158 31.26 15.89 29.73
C ARG A 158 30.35 15.86 30.95
N GLU A 159 29.11 15.37 30.79
CA GLU A 159 28.18 15.22 31.91
C GLU A 159 28.72 14.26 32.98
N ALA A 160 29.41 13.19 32.58
CA ALA A 160 30.04 12.25 33.51
C ALA A 160 31.27 12.86 34.22
N GLU A 161 32.10 13.63 33.52
CA GLU A 161 33.22 14.35 34.10
C GLU A 161 32.74 15.42 35.10
N GLU A 162 31.73 16.20 34.75
CA GLU A 162 31.11 17.18 35.65
C GLU A 162 30.47 16.50 36.86
N ALA A 163 29.78 15.38 36.67
CA ALA A 163 29.21 14.60 37.78
C ALA A 163 30.30 14.02 38.69
N ALA A 164 31.41 13.53 38.13
CA ALA A 164 32.54 13.00 38.89
C ALA A 164 33.29 14.10 39.66
N GLN A 165 33.47 15.29 39.05
CA GLN A 165 34.04 16.46 39.74
C GLN A 165 33.14 16.92 40.89
N ARG A 166 31.82 16.98 40.67
CA ARG A 166 30.85 17.30 41.72
C ARG A 166 30.88 16.28 42.85
N ALA A 167 30.91 14.98 42.53
CA ALA A 167 31.00 13.92 43.53
C ALA A 167 32.29 14.00 44.36
N LYS A 168 33.44 14.31 43.73
CA LYS A 168 34.72 14.50 44.43
C LYS A 168 34.72 15.74 45.34
N LEU A 169 34.19 16.86 44.86
CA LEU A 169 34.05 18.09 45.66
C LEU A 169 33.09 17.86 46.84
N GLU A 170 32.00 17.13 46.63
CA GLU A 170 31.05 16.76 47.70
C GLU A 170 31.68 15.81 48.72
N GLN A 171 32.50 14.84 48.28
CA GLN A 171 33.27 13.97 49.19
C GLN A 171 34.29 14.77 50.01
N LEU A 172 35.08 15.65 49.39
CA LEU A 172 36.05 16.51 50.08
C LEU A 172 35.38 17.49 51.05
N ALA A 173 34.20 18.02 50.73
CA ALA A 173 33.42 18.88 51.62
C ALA A 173 32.90 18.09 52.84
N ARG A 174 32.41 16.86 52.63
CA ARG A 174 31.98 15.95 53.71
C ARG A 174 33.15 15.56 54.62
N GLU A 175 34.33 15.29 54.07
CA GLU A 175 35.54 14.92 54.83
C GLU A 175 36.11 16.10 55.65
N ASN A 176 36.09 17.31 55.11
CA ASN A 176 36.59 18.51 55.80
C ASN A 176 35.56 19.15 56.75
N ASN A 177 34.37 18.55 56.90
CA ASN A 177 33.30 19.01 57.80
C ASN A 177 32.90 20.48 57.57
N VAL A 178 33.05 20.97 56.33
CA VAL A 178 32.58 22.28 55.90
C VAL A 178 31.19 22.08 55.30
N GLU A 179 30.19 22.78 55.82
CA GLU A 179 28.82 22.72 55.30
C GLU A 179 28.84 23.09 53.81
N ALA A 180 28.63 22.08 52.95
CA ALA A 180 28.70 22.25 51.51
C ALA A 180 27.63 23.26 51.10
N ALA A 181 28.04 24.47 50.74
CA ALA A 181 27.14 25.46 50.14
C ALA A 181 26.42 24.77 48.98
N LEU A 182 25.08 24.71 49.05
CA LEU A 182 24.22 24.09 48.05
C LEU A 182 24.72 24.46 46.66
N PRO A 183 25.12 23.49 45.82
CA PRO A 183 25.64 23.81 44.51
C PRO A 183 24.55 24.56 43.72
N PRO A 184 24.91 25.59 42.92
CA PRO A 184 23.95 26.29 42.09
C PRO A 184 23.19 25.27 41.23
N ALA A 185 21.87 25.45 41.13
CA ALA A 185 20.98 24.56 40.40
C ALA A 185 21.57 24.21 39.03
N ALA A 186 21.65 22.92 38.71
CA ALA A 186 22.21 22.44 37.45
C ALA A 186 21.56 23.20 36.27
N PRO A 187 22.35 23.76 35.34
CA PRO A 187 21.79 24.46 34.20
C PRO A 187 20.86 23.51 33.44
N ALA A 188 19.66 23.98 33.10
CA ALA A 188 18.68 23.21 32.34
C ALA A 188 19.34 22.66 31.06
N PRO A 189 19.01 21.43 30.63
CA PRO A 189 19.66 20.80 29.48
C PRO A 189 19.53 21.71 28.26
N VAL A 190 20.67 22.22 27.80
CA VAL A 190 20.74 23.12 26.66
C VAL A 190 20.33 22.31 25.43
N ARG A 191 19.10 22.50 24.96
CA ARG A 191 18.68 21.96 23.67
C ARG A 191 19.62 22.54 22.62
N SER A 192 20.33 21.70 21.88
CA SER A 192 21.18 22.20 20.80
C SER A 192 20.36 23.03 19.83
N ALA A 193 20.79 24.26 19.59
CA ALA A 193 20.20 25.12 18.59
C ALA A 193 20.24 24.41 17.23
N PRO A 194 19.18 24.54 16.40
CA PRO A 194 19.18 23.98 15.06
C PRO A 194 20.33 24.55 14.22
N VAL A 195 21.01 23.69 13.48
CA VAL A 195 22.09 24.10 12.57
C VAL A 195 21.46 24.43 11.22
N ARG A 196 21.70 25.64 10.72
CA ARG A 196 21.18 26.11 9.42
C ARG A 196 22.30 26.13 8.39
N SER A 197 22.04 25.59 7.19
CA SER A 197 22.98 25.64 6.07
C SER A 197 22.74 26.88 5.20
N ASP A 198 23.76 27.26 4.44
CA ASP A 198 23.69 28.37 3.47
C ASP A 198 22.67 28.11 2.35
N GLY A 199 22.37 26.83 2.08
CA GLY A 199 21.31 26.39 1.17
C GLY A 199 19.91 26.40 1.77
N GLY A 200 19.71 26.97 2.96
CA GLY A 200 18.40 27.14 3.60
C GLY A 200 17.90 25.96 4.43
N ALA A 201 18.58 24.82 4.41
CA ALA A 201 18.18 23.64 5.20
C ALA A 201 18.46 23.85 6.70
N THR A 202 17.57 23.36 7.56
CA THR A 202 17.73 23.42 9.02
C THR A 202 17.69 22.00 9.59
N VAL A 203 18.71 21.61 10.36
CA VAL A 203 18.83 20.28 10.97
C VAL A 203 18.84 20.39 12.49
N SER A 204 18.00 19.59 13.15
CA SER A 204 17.96 19.47 14.62
C SER A 204 18.29 18.05 15.06
N LEU A 205 19.13 17.92 16.07
CA LEU A 205 19.46 16.62 16.68
C LEU A 205 18.35 16.20 17.65
N GLY A 206 17.87 14.96 17.52
CA GLY A 206 16.86 14.34 18.38
C GLY A 206 17.34 13.00 18.92
N THR A 207 16.64 12.48 19.93
CA THR A 207 16.83 11.11 20.43
C THR A 207 15.56 10.30 20.13
N GLU A 208 15.72 9.13 19.52
CA GLU A 208 14.63 8.21 19.23
C GLU A 208 14.72 6.99 20.17
N HIS A 209 13.59 6.58 20.71
CA HIS A 209 13.49 5.40 21.56
C HIS A 209 12.96 4.22 20.73
N VAL A 210 13.85 3.27 20.41
CA VAL A 210 13.51 2.05 19.67
C VAL A 210 13.21 0.92 20.65
N ALA A 211 12.03 0.29 20.54
CA ALA A 211 11.60 -0.81 21.40
C ALA A 211 11.75 -2.16 20.69
N THR A 212 12.39 -3.14 21.35
CA THR A 212 12.47 -4.53 20.89
C THR A 212 11.62 -5.42 21.79
N VAL A 213 10.66 -6.15 21.21
CA VAL A 213 9.78 -7.06 21.95
C VAL A 213 10.45 -8.43 22.07
N THR A 214 10.79 -8.83 23.29
CA THR A 214 11.43 -10.12 23.57
C THR A 214 10.43 -11.23 23.92
N ASP A 215 9.24 -10.87 24.40
CA ASP A 215 8.18 -11.82 24.81
C ASP A 215 6.80 -11.35 24.32
N TYR A 216 6.30 -12.04 23.30
CA TYR A 216 5.02 -11.71 22.66
C TYR A 216 3.81 -11.96 23.56
N ALA A 217 3.84 -12.94 24.46
CA ALA A 217 2.72 -13.24 25.34
C ALA A 217 2.53 -12.15 26.39
N LYS A 218 3.63 -11.61 26.92
CA LYS A 218 3.59 -10.46 27.84
C LYS A 218 3.25 -9.16 27.12
N ALA A 219 3.80 -8.95 25.93
CA ALA A 219 3.49 -7.77 25.12
C ALA A 219 2.00 -7.73 24.73
N PHE A 220 1.42 -8.87 24.32
CA PHE A 220 0.01 -8.97 23.96
C PHE A 220 -0.92 -8.52 25.09
N LYS A 221 -0.61 -8.81 26.36
CA LYS A 221 -1.41 -8.34 27.50
C LYS A 221 -1.54 -6.82 27.56
N LYS A 222 -0.54 -6.09 27.07
CA LYS A 222 -0.53 -4.62 27.06
C LYS A 222 -1.23 -4.02 25.84
N VAL A 223 -1.37 -4.77 24.74
CA VAL A 223 -1.93 -4.30 23.46
C VAL A 223 -3.22 -5.00 23.01
N LYS A 224 -3.77 -5.94 23.78
CA LYS A 224 -4.95 -6.76 23.44
C LYS A 224 -6.23 -5.97 23.09
N ASP A 225 -6.32 -4.72 23.55
CA ASP A 225 -7.49 -3.86 23.33
C ASP A 225 -7.34 -2.96 22.09
N ASP A 226 -6.22 -3.08 21.36
CA ASP A 226 -6.03 -2.38 20.10
C ASP A 226 -6.94 -2.96 19.00
N ALA A 227 -7.57 -2.08 18.22
CA ALA A 227 -8.55 -2.47 17.20
C ALA A 227 -7.95 -3.39 16.13
N LYS A 228 -6.71 -3.14 15.70
CA LYS A 228 -6.07 -3.94 14.64
C LYS A 228 -5.72 -5.34 15.11
N VAL A 229 -5.43 -5.50 16.41
CA VAL A 229 -5.19 -6.81 17.01
C VAL A 229 -6.47 -7.64 17.01
N ARG A 230 -7.62 -7.03 17.31
CA ARG A 230 -8.93 -7.71 17.28
C ARG A 230 -9.33 -8.13 15.86
N GLU A 231 -9.19 -7.23 14.89
CA GLU A 231 -9.46 -7.55 13.47
C GLU A 231 -8.60 -8.72 12.96
N ALA A 232 -7.33 -8.77 13.36
CA ALA A 232 -6.43 -9.87 12.99
C ALA A 232 -6.88 -11.21 13.59
N ILE A 233 -7.40 -11.20 14.82
CA ILE A 233 -7.94 -12.37 15.51
C ILE A 233 -9.22 -12.85 14.81
N ASP A 234 -10.17 -11.95 14.53
CA ASP A 234 -11.43 -12.28 13.86
C ASP A 234 -11.17 -12.91 12.48
N ALA A 235 -10.26 -12.32 11.70
CA ALA A 235 -9.88 -12.83 10.40
C ALA A 235 -9.19 -14.21 10.48
N ALA A 236 -8.46 -14.50 11.55
CA ALA A 236 -7.86 -15.81 11.78
C ALA A 236 -8.92 -16.86 12.13
N ILE A 237 -9.85 -16.53 13.02
CA ILE A 237 -10.96 -17.39 13.43
C ILE A 237 -11.83 -17.77 12.23
N GLN A 238 -12.24 -16.80 11.39
CA GLN A 238 -13.05 -17.07 10.21
C GLN A 238 -12.38 -18.04 9.22
N ARG A 239 -11.05 -17.95 9.07
CA ARG A 239 -10.28 -18.89 8.23
C ARG A 239 -10.31 -20.31 8.77
N VAL A 240 -10.18 -20.47 10.09
CA VAL A 240 -10.26 -21.77 10.76
C VAL A 240 -11.66 -22.38 10.64
N VAL A 241 -12.71 -21.59 10.92
CA VAL A 241 -14.11 -22.03 10.79
C VAL A 241 -14.42 -22.48 9.36
N LYS A 242 -13.94 -21.72 8.36
CA LYS A 242 -14.11 -22.07 6.93
C LYS A 242 -13.36 -23.35 6.55
N ALA A 243 -12.12 -23.52 7.00
CA ALA A 243 -11.33 -24.71 6.72
C ALA A 243 -11.97 -25.97 7.32
N ALA A 244 -12.56 -25.84 8.51
CA ALA A 244 -13.22 -26.92 9.21
C ALA A 244 -14.68 -27.15 8.82
N LYS A 245 -15.20 -26.38 7.84
CA LYS A 245 -16.61 -26.42 7.40
C LYS A 245 -17.60 -26.24 8.56
N GLY A 246 -17.27 -25.39 9.53
CA GLY A 246 -18.11 -25.11 10.69
C GLY A 246 -18.18 -26.22 11.76
N LYS A 247 -17.40 -27.30 11.63
CA LYS A 247 -17.43 -28.44 12.56
C LYS A 247 -16.46 -28.33 13.75
N ILE A 248 -15.98 -27.13 14.06
CA ILE A 248 -15.10 -26.90 15.21
C ILE A 248 -15.82 -25.98 16.18
N GLU A 249 -15.87 -26.39 17.44
CA GLU A 249 -16.26 -25.53 18.54
C GLU A 249 -15.03 -24.69 18.95
N ILE A 250 -15.11 -23.38 18.76
CA ILE A 250 -14.12 -22.42 19.24
C ILE A 250 -14.73 -21.71 20.44
N PRO A 251 -14.17 -21.87 21.66
CA PRO A 251 -14.68 -21.19 22.83
C PRO A 251 -14.81 -19.67 22.61
N GLY A 252 -16.02 -19.13 22.80
CA GLY A 252 -16.32 -17.71 22.62
C GLY A 252 -16.68 -17.26 21.20
N VAL A 253 -16.95 -18.18 20.27
CA VAL A 253 -17.36 -17.87 18.89
C VAL A 253 -18.62 -18.64 18.51
N ASP A 254 -19.67 -17.93 18.08
CA ASP A 254 -20.91 -18.54 17.59
C ASP A 254 -20.83 -18.84 16.09
N ILE A 255 -21.12 -20.08 15.69
CA ILE A 255 -21.07 -20.54 14.29
C ILE A 255 -22.47 -20.98 13.86
N ALA A 256 -23.01 -20.39 12.79
CA ALA A 256 -24.35 -20.70 12.26
C ALA A 256 -24.31 -21.25 10.83
N GLU A 257 -25.20 -22.20 10.52
CA GLU A 257 -25.33 -22.80 9.18
C GLU A 257 -26.30 -22.00 8.27
N ARG A 258 -25.95 -21.86 6.99
CA ARG A 258 -26.79 -21.21 5.97
C ARG A 258 -26.79 -22.02 4.68
N ALA A 259 -27.99 -22.41 4.21
CA ALA A 259 -28.15 -23.09 2.93
C ALA A 259 -27.67 -22.20 1.77
N LYS A 260 -26.90 -22.79 0.85
CA LYS A 260 -26.33 -22.11 -0.31
C LYS A 260 -26.37 -23.05 -1.51
N THR A 261 -26.96 -22.61 -2.61
CA THR A 261 -26.86 -23.30 -3.90
C THR A 261 -25.59 -22.87 -4.63
N SER A 262 -24.92 -23.83 -5.28
CA SER A 262 -23.82 -23.56 -6.20
C SER A 262 -24.01 -24.40 -7.44
N ALA A 263 -24.22 -23.76 -8.60
CA ALA A 263 -23.95 -24.42 -9.86
C ALA A 263 -22.46 -24.77 -9.93
N ARG A 264 -22.07 -25.80 -10.67
CA ARG A 264 -20.66 -26.11 -10.97
C ARG A 264 -20.40 -25.84 -12.45
#